data_AF-A0A964UZI5-F1
#
_entry.id   AF-A0A964UZI5-F1
#
_cell.length_a   1.000
_cell.length_b   1.000
_cell.length_c   1.000
_cell.angle_alpha   90.00
_cell.angle_beta   90.00
_cell.angle_gamma   90.00
#
_symmetry.space_group_name_H-M   'P 1'
#
loop_
_entity.id
_entity.type
_entity.pdbx_description
1 polymer ?
#
loop_
_entity_poly.entity_id
_entity_poly.type
_entity_poly.pdbx_seq_one_letter_code
_entity_poly.pdbx_strand_id
1 'polypeptide(L)'
;MELKQRYKNINDTLNYLRLQVQESIPFARSYVPQFSDPVQFFLWLKPQLKYKNDPKDTELLQSFGTLMINNFYGTPGMGDCDCFTIAGLAGCMVQKWNNKKLYITLAGRNKFTPVHIWSGVILDGKNYPLDFTNAIPGKIRSYPF
;
A
#
# COMPACT_ATOMS: atom_id res chain seq x y z
N MET A 1 -2.49 9.32 -12.19
CA MET A 1 -2.40 10.73 -11.78
C MET A 1 -1.69 10.74 -10.43
N GLU A 2 -0.81 11.70 -10.17
CA GLU A 2 -0.18 11.86 -8.85
C GLU A 2 -0.99 12.86 -8.03
N LEU A 3 -1.24 12.56 -6.75
CA LEU A 3 -1.88 13.51 -5.85
C LEU A 3 -0.85 14.03 -4.83
N LYS A 4 -0.59 15.33 -4.91
CA LYS A 4 0.32 16.05 -4.02
C LYS A 4 -0.51 17.05 -3.22
N GLN A 5 -0.61 16.84 -1.92
CA GLN A 5 -1.35 17.75 -1.05
C GLN A 5 -0.59 18.03 0.23
N ARG A 6 -0.84 19.22 0.80
CA ARG A 6 -0.40 19.53 2.15
C ARG A 6 -1.22 18.67 3.11
N TYR A 7 -0.54 17.96 4.01
CA TYR A 7 -1.20 17.18 5.06
C TYR A 7 -2.18 18.04 5.86
N LYS A 8 -3.42 17.57 5.99
CA LYS A 8 -4.45 18.19 6.84
C LYS A 8 -4.74 17.35 8.07
N ASN A 9 -5.20 16.11 7.86
CA ASN A 9 -5.47 15.13 8.89
C ASN A 9 -5.61 13.73 8.27
N ILE A 10 -5.64 12.71 9.13
CA ILE A 10 -5.71 11.30 8.72
C ILE A 10 -6.97 10.94 7.90
N ASN A 11 -8.12 11.58 8.14
CA ASN A 11 -9.34 11.27 7.39
C ASN A 11 -9.24 11.78 5.94
N ASP A 12 -8.60 12.92 5.74
CA ASP A 12 -8.30 13.47 4.41
C ASP A 12 -7.35 12.53 3.65
N THR A 13 -6.27 12.08 4.29
CA THR A 13 -5.35 11.08 3.74
C THR A 13 -6.09 9.80 3.35
N LEU A 14 -6.96 9.26 4.20
CA LEU A 14 -7.73 8.04 3.91
C LEU A 14 -8.68 8.20 2.71
N ASN A 15 -9.28 9.39 2.53
CA ASN A 15 -10.12 9.67 1.36
C ASN A 15 -9.29 9.67 0.07
N TYR A 16 -8.12 10.30 0.08
CA TYR A 16 -7.23 10.31 -1.09
C TYR A 16 -6.61 8.95 -1.36
N LEU A 17 -6.29 8.17 -0.33
CA LEU A 17 -5.84 6.79 -0.46
C LEU A 17 -6.90 5.96 -1.20
N ARG A 18 -8.18 6.09 -0.83
CA ARG A 18 -9.27 5.41 -1.55
C ARG A 18 -9.32 5.79 -3.03
N LEU A 19 -9.18 7.08 -3.36
CA LEU A 19 -9.16 7.55 -4.75
C LEU A 19 -7.98 6.94 -5.52
N GLN A 20 -6.78 6.97 -4.94
CA GLN A 20 -5.59 6.39 -5.55
C GLN A 20 -5.71 4.87 -5.75
N VAL A 21 -6.33 4.15 -4.82
CA VAL A 21 -6.64 2.71 -4.98
C VAL A 21 -7.59 2.49 -6.15
N GLN A 22 -8.66 3.27 -6.27
CA GLN A 22 -9.62 3.14 -7.37
C GLN A 22 -8.97 3.40 -8.73
N GLU A 23 -8.16 4.46 -8.84
CA GLU A 23 -7.38 4.78 -10.04
C GLU A 23 -6.36 3.70 -10.40
N SER A 24 -5.89 2.95 -9.41
CA SER A 24 -4.91 1.88 -9.60
C SER A 24 -5.50 0.60 -10.19
N ILE A 25 -6.82 0.39 -10.12
CA ILE A 25 -7.46 -0.88 -10.52
C ILE A 25 -7.21 -1.23 -11.99
N PRO A 26 -7.39 -0.32 -12.98
CA PRO A 26 -7.14 -0.65 -14.38
C PRO A 26 -5.70 -1.10 -14.63
N PHE A 27 -4.74 -0.38 -14.06
CA PHE A 27 -3.32 -0.73 -14.14
C PHE A 27 -3.04 -2.09 -13.47
N ALA A 28 -3.57 -2.31 -12.27
CA ALA A 28 -3.39 -3.55 -11.53
C ALA A 28 -3.91 -4.76 -12.31
N ARG A 29 -5.06 -4.63 -13.02
CA ARG A 29 -5.62 -5.71 -13.84
C ARG A 29 -4.69 -6.16 -14.97
N SER A 30 -3.92 -5.25 -15.55
CA SER A 30 -2.97 -5.58 -16.62
C SER A 30 -1.57 -5.95 -16.12
N TYR A 31 -1.17 -5.44 -14.95
CA TYR A 31 0.20 -5.54 -14.46
C TYR A 31 0.41 -6.70 -13.49
N VAL A 32 -0.61 -7.04 -12.69
CA VAL A 32 -0.48 -8.00 -11.59
C VAL A 32 -0.88 -9.40 -12.06
N PRO A 33 0.02 -10.40 -11.97
CA PRO A 33 -0.31 -11.79 -12.22
C PRO A 33 -1.39 -12.31 -11.27
N GLN A 34 -2.01 -13.44 -11.61
CA GLN A 34 -2.88 -14.15 -10.67
C GLN A 34 -2.05 -15.07 -9.78
N PHE A 35 -2.28 -15.02 -8.47
CA PHE A 35 -1.58 -15.82 -7.48
C PHE A 35 -2.53 -16.79 -6.78
N SER A 36 -2.02 -17.90 -6.24
CA SER A 36 -2.86 -18.82 -5.45
C SER A 36 -3.23 -18.26 -4.08
N ASP A 37 -2.37 -17.40 -3.52
CA ASP A 37 -2.53 -16.89 -2.17
C ASP A 37 -1.84 -15.52 -1.96
N PRO A 38 -2.17 -14.82 -0.86
CA PRO A 38 -1.60 -13.51 -0.54
C PRO A 38 -0.09 -13.50 -0.27
N VAL A 39 0.50 -14.62 0.14
CA VAL A 39 1.94 -14.70 0.42
C VAL A 39 2.71 -14.65 -0.89
N GLN A 40 2.28 -15.38 -1.91
CA GLN A 40 2.88 -15.29 -3.24
C GLN A 40 2.78 -13.88 -3.82
N PHE A 41 1.61 -13.23 -3.69
CA PHE A 41 1.44 -11.83 -4.08
C PHE A 41 2.42 -10.91 -3.35
N PHE A 42 2.56 -11.08 -2.04
CA PHE A 42 3.51 -10.29 -1.24
C PHE A 42 4.94 -10.47 -1.74
N LEU A 43 5.38 -11.72 -1.92
CA LEU A 43 6.73 -12.04 -2.36
C LEU A 43 7.02 -11.55 -3.78
N TRP A 44 6.00 -11.46 -4.64
CA TRP A 44 6.13 -10.88 -5.97
C TRP A 44 6.23 -9.35 -5.93
N LEU A 45 5.37 -8.67 -5.17
CA LEU A 45 5.33 -7.20 -5.14
C LEU A 45 6.48 -6.60 -4.33
N LYS A 46 6.83 -7.19 -3.18
CA LYS A 46 7.84 -6.65 -2.26
C LYS A 46 9.19 -6.28 -2.91
N PRO A 47 9.84 -7.12 -3.73
CA PRO A 47 11.13 -6.79 -4.35
C PRO A 47 11.05 -5.62 -5.34
N GLN A 48 9.84 -5.28 -5.80
CA GLN A 48 9.61 -4.15 -6.69
C GLN A 48 9.50 -2.82 -5.92
N LEU A 49 9.30 -2.86 -4.59
CA LEU A 49 9.04 -1.69 -3.76
C LEU A 49 10.28 -1.26 -2.96
N LYS A 50 10.61 0.04 -3.05
CA LYS A 50 11.77 0.65 -2.40
C LYS A 50 11.34 1.78 -1.49
N TYR A 51 11.58 1.65 -0.20
CA TYR A 51 11.12 2.63 0.78
C TYR A 51 11.87 3.97 0.63
N LYS A 52 11.10 5.06 0.59
CA LYS A 52 11.59 6.45 0.57
C LYS A 52 10.55 7.33 1.26
N ASN A 53 11.01 8.15 2.21
CA ASN A 53 10.15 9.12 2.86
C ASN A 53 9.66 10.17 1.87
N ASP A 54 8.45 10.66 2.12
CA ASP A 54 7.84 11.76 1.40
C ASP A 54 8.72 13.02 1.36
N PRO A 55 8.56 13.86 0.32
CA PRO A 55 9.20 15.16 0.29
C PRO A 55 8.79 15.99 1.49
N LYS A 56 9.67 16.90 1.91
CA LYS A 56 9.41 17.78 3.04
C LYS A 56 8.07 18.52 2.85
N ASP A 57 7.26 18.57 3.91
CA ASP A 57 5.98 19.29 3.98
C ASP A 57 4.91 18.82 2.96
N THR A 58 5.06 17.62 2.39
CA THR A 58 4.16 17.06 1.39
C THR A 58 3.71 15.67 1.81
N GLU A 59 2.41 15.38 1.69
CA GLU A 59 1.92 14.00 1.69
C GLU A 59 1.85 13.54 0.23
N LEU A 60 2.61 12.50 -0.12
CA LEU A 60 2.68 11.97 -1.47
C LEU A 60 1.92 10.65 -1.57
N LEU A 61 0.82 10.68 -2.31
CA LEU A 61 0.04 9.48 -2.60
C LEU A 61 0.17 9.13 -4.08
N GLN A 62 0.89 8.06 -4.37
CA GLN A 62 1.06 7.54 -5.73
C GLN A 62 0.08 6.40 -5.98
N SER A 63 -0.66 6.47 -7.09
CA SER A 63 -1.36 5.31 -7.63
C SER A 63 -0.35 4.21 -7.96
N PHE A 64 -0.80 2.97 -8.02
CA PHE A 64 0.06 1.83 -8.37
C PHE A 64 0.72 2.03 -9.74
N GLY A 65 -0.02 2.60 -10.71
CA GLY A 65 0.54 2.90 -12.04
C GLY A 65 1.65 3.96 -11.98
N THR A 66 1.44 5.05 -11.24
CA THR A 66 2.48 6.08 -11.08
C THR A 66 3.65 5.55 -10.26
N LEU A 67 3.40 4.77 -9.20
CA LEU A 67 4.45 4.16 -8.40
C LEU A 67 5.39 3.30 -9.25
N MET A 68 4.86 2.52 -10.20
CA MET A 68 5.64 1.58 -11.01
C MET A 68 6.23 2.17 -12.29
N ILE A 69 5.52 3.05 -12.99
CA ILE A 69 5.90 3.48 -14.35
C ILE A 69 6.32 4.95 -14.41
N ASN A 70 5.57 5.83 -13.76
CA ASN A 70 5.83 7.27 -13.77
C ASN A 70 6.04 7.75 -12.34
N ASN A 71 7.12 7.26 -11.73
CA ASN A 71 7.37 7.45 -10.31
C ASN A 71 7.84 8.88 -10.02
N PHE A 72 7.34 9.47 -8.94
CA PHE A 72 7.68 10.82 -8.53
C PHE A 72 9.20 11.05 -8.33
N TYR A 73 9.91 10.05 -7.79
CA TYR A 73 11.37 10.10 -7.57
C TYR A 73 12.19 9.68 -8.79
N GLY A 74 11.54 9.45 -9.94
CA GLY A 74 12.19 8.91 -11.15
C GLY A 74 12.68 7.47 -10.99
N THR A 75 12.35 6.79 -9.90
CA THR A 75 12.76 5.40 -9.63
C THR A 75 11.53 4.52 -9.44
N PRO A 76 11.27 3.55 -10.35
CA PRO A 76 10.16 2.61 -10.21
C PRO A 76 10.08 1.96 -8.83
N GLY A 77 8.87 1.94 -8.27
CA GLY A 77 8.56 1.36 -6.98
C GLY A 77 9.01 2.16 -5.76
N MET A 78 9.55 3.38 -5.94
CA MET A 78 9.99 4.22 -4.85
C MET A 78 8.83 4.99 -4.20
N GLY A 79 8.62 4.78 -2.90
CA GLY A 79 7.55 5.41 -2.14
C GLY A 79 7.57 4.98 -0.68
N ASP A 80 6.53 5.32 0.05
CA ASP A 80 6.43 5.13 1.48
C ASP A 80 5.32 4.12 1.86
N CYS A 81 4.90 4.10 3.13
CA CYS A 81 3.87 3.19 3.62
C CYS A 81 2.51 3.40 2.93
N ASP A 82 2.13 4.65 2.64
CA ASP A 82 0.87 4.95 1.97
C ASP A 82 0.87 4.48 0.53
N CYS A 83 1.93 4.80 -0.23
CA CYS A 83 2.12 4.34 -1.61
C CYS A 83 2.05 2.81 -1.71
N PHE A 84 2.69 2.10 -0.78
CA PHE A 84 2.69 0.63 -0.79
C PHE A 84 1.34 0.05 -0.39
N THR A 85 0.61 0.71 0.51
CA THR A 85 -0.76 0.33 0.88
C THR A 85 -1.68 0.45 -0.33
N ILE A 86 -1.57 1.51 -1.12
CA ILE A 86 -2.33 1.70 -2.36
C ILE A 86 -2.06 0.57 -3.35
N ALA A 87 -0.79 0.27 -3.62
CA ALA A 87 -0.38 -0.80 -4.52
C ALA A 87 -0.85 -2.19 -4.05
N GLY A 88 -0.69 -2.47 -2.74
CA GLY A 88 -1.13 -3.71 -2.11
C GLY A 88 -2.63 -3.93 -2.25
N LEU A 89 -3.44 -2.94 -1.90
CA LEU A 89 -4.90 -3.01 -2.03
C LEU A 89 -5.33 -3.21 -3.48
N ALA A 90 -4.85 -2.38 -4.39
CA ALA A 90 -5.20 -2.47 -5.81
C ALA A 90 -4.82 -3.83 -6.40
N GLY A 91 -3.62 -4.34 -6.07
CA GLY A 91 -3.16 -5.66 -6.48
C GLY A 91 -4.02 -6.80 -5.94
N CYS A 92 -4.41 -6.76 -4.65
CA CYS A 92 -5.32 -7.76 -4.09
C CYS A 92 -6.75 -7.67 -4.63
N MET A 93 -7.25 -6.47 -4.95
CA MET A 93 -8.60 -6.29 -5.51
C MET A 93 -8.78 -7.06 -6.82
N VAL A 94 -7.73 -7.12 -7.65
CA VAL A 94 -7.77 -7.75 -8.99
C VAL A 94 -7.47 -9.26 -8.97
N GLN A 95 -7.11 -9.83 -7.83
CA GLN A 95 -6.94 -11.27 -7.68
C GLN A 95 -8.28 -12.00 -7.72
N LYS A 96 -8.34 -13.20 -8.30
CA LYS A 96 -9.55 -14.04 -8.32
C LYS A 96 -9.73 -14.88 -7.05
N TRP A 97 -9.25 -14.41 -5.91
CA TRP A 97 -9.48 -15.07 -4.62
C TRP A 97 -10.94 -14.92 -4.19
N ASN A 98 -11.64 -16.04 -4.07
CA ASN A 98 -12.99 -16.10 -3.52
C ASN A 98 -12.95 -15.76 -2.01
N ASN A 99 -14.04 -15.24 -1.46
CA ASN A 99 -14.18 -14.91 -0.03
C ASN A 99 -13.13 -13.93 0.54
N LYS A 100 -12.40 -13.19 -0.30
CA LYS A 100 -11.43 -12.20 0.16
C LYS A 100 -12.12 -10.97 0.77
N LYS A 101 -11.60 -10.49 1.89
CA LYS A 101 -11.93 -9.17 2.46
C LYS A 101 -10.65 -8.37 2.61
N LEU A 102 -10.62 -7.16 2.06
CA LEU A 102 -9.47 -6.28 2.17
C LEU A 102 -9.66 -5.32 3.35
N TYR A 103 -8.56 -4.95 3.99
CA TYR A 103 -8.56 -4.01 5.09
C TYR A 103 -7.31 -3.14 5.06
N ILE A 104 -7.37 -2.05 5.82
CA ILE A 104 -6.25 -1.15 6.12
C ILE A 104 -6.06 -1.19 7.64
N THR A 105 -4.80 -1.24 8.08
CA THR A 105 -4.44 -1.04 9.48
C THR A 105 -3.68 0.25 9.64
N LEU A 106 -4.01 1.00 10.68
CA LEU A 106 -3.27 2.18 11.15
C LEU A 106 -2.66 1.84 12.51
N ALA A 107 -1.36 2.04 12.68
CA ALA A 107 -0.68 1.87 13.96
C ALA A 107 0.29 3.02 14.24
N GLY A 108 0.60 3.26 15.52
CA GLY A 108 1.31 4.47 15.93
C GLY A 108 0.35 5.67 15.90
N ARG A 109 0.13 6.31 17.06
CA ARG A 109 -0.73 7.50 17.20
C ARG A 109 -0.26 8.42 18.32
N ASN A 110 1.04 8.44 18.61
CA ASN A 110 1.60 9.34 19.62
C ASN A 110 2.66 10.27 18.99
N LYS A 111 3.00 11.36 19.70
CA LYS A 111 3.96 12.38 19.22
C LYS A 111 5.34 11.80 18.84
N PHE A 112 5.69 10.61 19.34
CA PHE A 112 7.01 10.00 19.18
C PHE A 112 7.06 8.94 18.07
N THR A 113 5.91 8.42 17.65
CA THR A 113 5.80 7.45 16.56
C THR A 113 4.83 7.95 15.50
N PRO A 114 5.33 8.35 14.30
CA PRO A 114 4.44 8.73 13.22
C PRO A 114 3.51 7.57 12.86
N VAL A 115 2.33 7.92 12.34
CA VAL A 115 1.31 6.93 11.93
C VAL A 115 1.91 6.05 10.83
N HIS A 116 1.90 4.75 11.04
CA HIS A 116 2.23 3.73 10.06
C HIS A 116 0.94 3.09 9.54
N ILE A 117 0.92 2.82 8.24
CA ILE A 117 -0.23 2.24 7.55
C ILE A 117 0.20 1.04 6.72
N TRP A 118 -0.64 0.01 6.69
CA TRP A 118 -0.46 -1.10 5.76
C TRP A 118 -1.81 -1.69 5.34
N SER A 119 -1.75 -2.41 4.23
CA SER A 119 -2.90 -3.17 3.70
C SER A 119 -2.90 -4.60 4.24
N GLY A 120 -4.04 -5.27 4.13
CA GLY A 120 -4.08 -6.72 4.31
C GLY A 120 -5.32 -7.34 3.71
N VAL A 121 -5.33 -8.67 3.73
CA VAL A 121 -6.42 -9.48 3.20
C VAL A 121 -6.78 -10.59 4.18
N ILE A 122 -8.06 -10.75 4.44
CA ILE A 122 -8.61 -11.96 5.05
C ILE A 122 -9.06 -12.85 3.90
N LEU A 123 -8.46 -14.02 3.76
CA LEU A 123 -8.80 -15.01 2.74
C LEU A 123 -9.21 -16.31 3.44
N ASP A 124 -10.43 -16.78 3.18
CA ASP A 124 -11.02 -17.98 3.79
C ASP A 124 -10.89 -18.00 5.32
N GLY A 125 -11.15 -16.84 5.94
CA GLY A 125 -11.08 -16.64 7.39
C GLY A 125 -9.66 -16.47 7.95
N LYS A 126 -8.61 -16.68 7.16
CA LYS A 126 -7.22 -16.48 7.57
C LYS A 126 -6.75 -15.07 7.26
N ASN A 127 -6.09 -14.45 8.25
CA ASN A 127 -5.59 -13.08 8.15
C ASN A 127 -4.18 -13.03 7.54
N TYR A 128 -3.98 -12.16 6.55
CA TYR A 128 -2.71 -11.92 5.87
C TYR A 128 -2.37 -10.42 5.88
N PRO A 129 -1.59 -9.96 6.86
CA PRO A 129 -1.02 -8.62 6.85
C PRO A 129 -0.02 -8.44 5.70
N LEU A 130 -0.19 -7.38 4.93
CA LEU A 130 0.67 -7.02 3.79
C LEU A 130 1.39 -5.69 4.07
N ASP A 131 2.25 -5.72 5.09
CA ASP A 131 3.15 -4.60 5.39
C ASP A 131 4.42 -4.69 4.53
N PHE A 132 4.39 -3.99 3.40
CA PHE A 132 5.50 -3.93 2.45
C PHE A 132 6.70 -3.11 2.93
N THR A 133 6.63 -2.46 4.09
CA THR A 133 7.82 -1.88 4.76
C THR A 133 8.61 -2.94 5.53
N ASN A 134 8.04 -4.14 5.70
CA ASN A 134 8.74 -5.31 6.23
C ASN A 134 9.27 -6.21 5.11
N ALA A 135 10.33 -6.96 5.41
CA ALA A 135 10.93 -7.90 4.48
C ALA A 135 10.18 -9.25 4.43
N ILE A 136 9.43 -9.58 5.48
CA ILE A 136 8.83 -10.91 5.68
C ILE A 136 7.30 -10.79 5.63
N PRO A 137 6.60 -11.61 4.82
CA PRO A 137 5.14 -11.62 4.77
C PRO A 137 4.54 -11.94 6.14
N GLY A 138 3.44 -11.28 6.51
CA GLY A 138 2.73 -11.52 7.77
C GLY A 138 3.43 -10.99 9.02
N LYS A 139 4.64 -10.42 8.93
CA LYS A 139 5.29 -9.74 10.05
C LYS A 139 4.72 -8.33 10.20
N ILE A 140 4.26 -8.01 11.41
CA ILE A 140 3.86 -6.66 11.82
C ILE A 140 4.90 -6.17 12.83
N ARG A 141 5.42 -4.95 12.68
CA ARG A 141 6.27 -4.35 13.72
C ARG A 141 5.41 -3.97 14.92
N SER A 142 5.95 -4.16 16.12
CA SER A 142 5.31 -3.62 17.32
C SER A 142 5.44 -2.10 17.29
N TYR A 143 4.31 -1.41 17.16
CA TYR A 143 4.25 0.04 17.33
C TYR A 143 3.80 0.32 18.77
N PRO A 144 4.62 0.99 19.60
CA PRO A 144 4.18 1.41 20.92
C PRO A 144 3.01 2.38 20.77
N PHE A 145 1.94 2.12 21.51
CA PHE A 145 0.75 2.98 21.57
C PHE A 145 1.06 4.25 22.35
#